data_AF-A0JC53-F1
#
_entry.id   AF-A0JC53-F1
#
_cell.length_a   1.000
_cell.length_b   1.000
_cell.length_c   1.000
_cell.angle_alpha   90.00
_cell.angle_beta   90.00
_cell.angle_gamma   90.00
#
_symmetry.space_group_name_H-M   'P 1'
#
loop_
_entity.id
_entity.type
_entity.pdbx_description
1 polymer ?
#
loop_
_entity_poly.entity_id
_entity_poly.type
_entity_poly.pdbx_seq_one_letter_code
_entity_poly.pdbx_strand_id
1 'polypeptide(L)' 'DSSYTTLQRVAALERSGMQISRHSLVSSYLALMEFSGNAMTRDASRAVLRFVTVTA' A
#
# COMPACT_ATOMS: atom_id res chain seq x y z
N ASP A 1 7.93 -0.13 10.94
CA ASP A 1 8.80 0.77 10.15
C ASP A 1 8.25 0.90 8.72
N SER A 2 8.83 1.79 7.91
CA SER A 2 8.42 2.07 6.51
C SER A 2 9.22 1.28 5.48
N SER A 3 10.00 0.26 5.87
CA SER A 3 10.80 -0.51 4.92
C SER A 3 9.92 -1.28 3.94
N TYR A 4 10.40 -1.43 2.71
CA TYR A 4 9.70 -2.26 1.72
C TYR A 4 9.53 -3.70 2.17
N THR A 5 10.45 -4.25 2.95
CA THR A 5 10.33 -5.61 3.49
C THR A 5 9.13 -5.73 4.43
N THR A 6 8.98 -4.79 5.37
CA THR A 6 7.84 -4.76 6.29
C THR A 6 6.52 -4.54 5.55
N LEU A 7 6.48 -3.58 4.62
CA LEU A 7 5.27 -3.27 3.86
C LEU A 7 4.84 -4.42 2.95
N GLN A 8 5.75 -5.07 2.22
CA GLN A 8 5.45 -6.23 1.37
C GLN A 8 4.95 -7.42 2.19
N ARG A 9 5.57 -7.67 3.34
CA ARG A 9 5.16 -8.72 4.28
C ARG A 9 3.74 -8.49 4.79
N VAL A 10 3.42 -7.29 5.28
CA VAL A 10 2.08 -6.97 5.80
C VAL A 10 1.04 -6.93 4.68
N ALA A 11 1.41 -6.40 3.52
CA ALA A 11 0.55 -6.33 2.34
C ALA A 11 0.27 -7.71 1.71
N ALA A 12 1.09 -8.72 2.01
CA ALA A 12 1.16 -9.97 1.25
C ALA A 12 1.20 -9.69 -0.26
N LEU A 13 2.10 -8.79 -0.66
CA LEU A 13 2.24 -8.29 -2.02
C LEU A 13 3.69 -7.92 -2.28
N GLU A 14 4.33 -8.62 -3.22
CA GLU A 14 5.64 -8.26 -3.75
C GLU A 14 5.54 -7.04 -4.66
N ARG A 15 6.58 -6.19 -4.67
CA ARG A 15 6.67 -5.03 -5.58
C ARG A 15 6.89 -5.46 -7.03
N SER A 16 7.67 -6.51 -7.24
CA SER A 16 7.89 -7.05 -8.58
C SER A 16 6.60 -7.68 -9.08
N GLY A 17 6.09 -7.19 -10.21
CA GLY A 17 4.78 -7.60 -10.74
C GLY A 17 3.58 -6.90 -10.11
N MET A 18 3.78 -5.96 -9.16
CA MET A 18 2.70 -5.17 -8.58
C MET A 18 2.03 -4.33 -9.65
N GLN A 19 0.73 -4.58 -9.87
CA GLN A 19 -0.07 -3.82 -10.83
C GLN A 19 -0.53 -2.49 -10.22
N ILE A 20 -0.28 -1.41 -10.95
CA ILE A 20 -0.72 -0.06 -10.62
C ILE A 20 -1.49 0.52 -11.80
N SER A 21 -2.76 0.80 -11.57
CA SER A 21 -3.66 1.49 -12.49
C SER A 21 -4.40 2.61 -11.74
N ARG A 22 -5.07 3.51 -12.49
CA ARG A 22 -5.91 4.57 -11.91
C ARG A 22 -6.91 4.00 -10.88
N HIS A 23 -7.57 2.89 -11.22
CA HIS A 23 -8.52 2.23 -10.32
C HIS A 23 -7.84 1.80 -9.02
N SER A 24 -6.67 1.16 -9.11
CA SER A 24 -5.93 0.73 -7.92
C SER A 24 -5.46 1.88 -7.03
N LEU A 25 -5.20 3.07 -7.60
CA LEU A 25 -4.83 4.27 -6.84
C LEU A 25 -6.04 4.87 -6.13
N VAL A 26 -7.22 4.89 -6.77
CA VAL A 26 -8.48 5.31 -6.13
C VAL A 26 -8.82 4.38 -4.96
N SER A 27 -8.75 3.05 -5.14
CA SER A 27 -8.94 2.11 -4.04
C SER A 27 -7.90 2.27 -2.93
N SER A 28 -6.65 2.59 -3.30
CA SER A 28 -5.58 2.86 -2.33
C SER A 28 -5.86 4.12 -1.52
N TYR A 29 -6.40 5.16 -2.15
CA TYR A 29 -6.82 6.38 -1.46
C TYR A 29 -7.90 6.08 -0.41
N LEU A 30 -8.96 5.36 -0.80
CA LEU A 30 -10.04 4.97 0.12
C LEU A 30 -9.50 4.15 1.30
N ALA A 31 -8.64 3.16 1.04
CA ALA A 31 -8.03 2.33 2.08
C ALA A 31 -7.18 3.14 3.07
N LEU A 32 -6.53 4.22 2.63
CA LEU A 32 -5.77 5.10 3.52
C LEU A 32 -6.66 6.08 4.29
N MET A 33 -7.76 6.54 3.70
CA MET A 33 -8.71 7.43 4.38
C MET A 33 -9.56 6.69 5.43
N GLU A 34 -9.84 5.41 5.20
CA GLU A 34 -10.56 4.53 6.16
C GLU A 34 -9.63 3.94 7.23
N PHE A 35 -8.31 4.00 7.02
CA PHE A 35 -7.35 3.47 7.97
C PHE A 35 -7.40 4.24 9.29
N SER A 36 -7.41 3.49 10.39
CA SER A 36 -7.37 4.03 11.74
C SER A 36 -6.52 3.12 12.65
N GLY A 37 -6.07 3.67 13.78
CA GLY A 37 -5.17 3.00 14.70
C GLY A 37 -3.69 3.24 14.39
N ASN A 38 -2.82 2.46 15.04
CA ASN A 38 -1.36 2.62 14.99
C ASN A 38 -0.63 1.44 14.33
N ALA A 39 -1.34 0.38 13.96
CA ALA A 39 -0.79 -0.80 13.31
C ALA A 39 -1.31 -0.89 11.87
N MET A 40 -0.39 -0.91 10.90
CA MET A 40 -0.74 -0.98 9.48
C MET A 40 -1.56 -2.23 9.15
N THR A 41 -2.66 -2.05 8.42
CA THR A 41 -3.42 -3.17 7.85
C THR A 41 -2.81 -3.62 6.53
N ARG A 42 -3.25 -4.78 6.06
CA ARG A 42 -2.86 -5.30 4.73
C ARG A 42 -3.19 -4.30 3.62
N ASP A 43 -4.40 -3.74 3.63
CA ASP A 43 -4.89 -2.90 2.53
C ASP A 43 -4.26 -1.49 2.58
N ALA A 44 -4.05 -0.93 3.76
CA ALA A 44 -3.27 0.29 3.93
C ALA A 44 -1.81 0.08 3.47
N SER A 45 -1.20 -1.08 3.74
CA SER A 45 0.17 -1.37 3.30
C SER A 45 0.26 -1.51 1.78
N ARG A 46 -0.73 -2.17 1.14
CA ARG A 46 -0.85 -2.22 -0.32
C ARG A 46 -1.01 -0.82 -0.91
N ALA A 47 -1.80 0.03 -0.26
CA ALA A 47 -1.99 1.40 -0.69
C ALA A 47 -0.71 2.22 -0.64
N VAL A 48 0.04 2.15 0.47
CA VAL A 48 1.35 2.79 0.62
C VAL A 48 2.32 2.30 -0.47
N LEU A 49 2.42 0.99 -0.69
CA LEU A 49 3.30 0.45 -1.73
C LEU A 49 3.00 1.04 -3.12
N ARG A 50 1.72 1.15 -3.48
CA ARG A 50 1.33 1.74 -4.77
C ARG A 50 1.63 3.23 -4.85
N PHE A 51 1.26 4.01 -3.82
CA PHE A 51 1.50 5.46 -3.83
C PHE A 51 2.99 5.79 -3.85
N VAL A 52 3.80 5.14 -3.00
CA VAL A 52 5.26 5.37 -2.96
C VAL A 52 5.89 5.09 -4.32
N THR A 53 5.46 4.05 -5.03
CA THR A 53 6.00 3.70 -6.36
C THR A 53 5.74 4.79 -7.42
N VAL A 54 4.65 5.56 -7.31
CA VAL A 54 4.27 6.58 -8.30
C VAL A 54 4.56 8.01 -7.85
N THR A 55 5.07 8.22 -6.63
CA THR A 55 5.35 9.56 -6.10
C THR A 55 6.78 9.78 -5.62
N ALA A 56 7.38 8.82 -4.91
CA ALA A 56 8.63 9.03 -4.18
C ALA A 56 9.87 9.02 -5.09
#